data_AF-A0A067F718-F1
#
_entry.id   AF-A0A067F718-F1
#
_cell.length_a   1.000
_cell.length_b   1.000
_cell.length_c   1.000
_cell.angle_alpha   90.00
_cell.angle_beta   90.00
_cell.angle_gamma   90.00
#
_symmetry.space_group_name_H-M   'P 1'
#
loop_
_entity.id
_entity.type
_entity.pdbx_description
1 polymer ?
#
loop_
_entity_poly.entity_id
_entity_poly.type
_entity_poly.pdbx_seq_one_letter_code
_entity_poly.pdbx_strand_id
1 'polypeptide(L)'
;MGKKKEKKKINEKVDVEAVEIEDDTWWWLTHKGIGATFLCISVFALLVRVAVSLHPYSGAGSPPKFGDYEAQRHWMEITLNLPVLEWYRNSTSNDLSYWGLDYPPLTAYQSYFHGLFLRFFDPDSVSLFTSRGYETYVGKLLMRWTVLSSDTLIFFPAIFYFAFVYHSSCHSSRKNDCAWHIAMLLLNPCLILIDHGHFQYNCISLGLTVAAIAAILSQRELLASCLFTLALSHKQMSVYYAPAFFSHLLGKCLRRKNPIHGVAKLGLTVLGTFTVVWWPYLHSTDALLGVLSRLAPFERGIYEDYVANFCK
;
A
#
# COMPACT_ATOMS: atom_id res chain seq x y z
N MET A 1 -10.55 -0.60 52.27
CA MET A 1 -11.31 0.32 51.39
C MET A 1 -10.47 1.12 50.37
N GLY A 2 -9.12 1.16 50.44
CA GLY A 2 -8.28 1.98 49.55
C GLY A 2 -8.13 1.48 48.10
N LYS A 3 -7.89 0.18 47.88
CA LYS A 3 -7.62 -0.39 46.54
C LYS A 3 -8.78 -0.26 45.53
N LYS A 4 -10.03 -0.15 46.00
CA LYS A 4 -11.22 -0.01 45.13
C LYS A 4 -11.40 1.43 44.63
N LYS A 5 -11.00 2.43 45.44
CA LYS A 5 -11.01 3.85 45.04
C LYS A 5 -9.90 4.18 44.04
N GLU A 6 -8.75 3.54 44.17
CA GLU A 6 -7.61 3.74 43.28
C GLU A 6 -7.85 3.14 41.88
N LYS A 7 -8.40 1.92 41.79
CA LYS A 7 -8.85 1.35 40.51
C LYS A 7 -9.94 2.17 39.82
N LYS A 8 -10.87 2.75 40.58
CA LYS A 8 -11.94 3.59 40.03
C LYS A 8 -11.37 4.90 39.45
N LYS A 9 -10.43 5.54 40.15
CA LYS A 9 -9.73 6.74 39.65
C LYS A 9 -8.90 6.47 38.39
N ILE A 10 -8.27 5.30 38.29
CA ILE A 10 -7.48 4.94 37.11
C ILE A 10 -8.38 4.68 35.91
N ASN A 11 -9.50 3.96 36.09
CA ASN A 11 -10.47 3.77 35.02
C ASN A 11 -11.10 5.09 34.58
N GLU A 12 -11.53 5.95 35.50
CA GLU A 12 -12.05 7.29 35.14
C GLU A 12 -11.01 8.12 34.37
N LYS A 13 -9.72 8.00 34.68
CA LYS A 13 -8.66 8.73 33.96
C LYS A 13 -8.42 8.19 32.55
N VAL A 14 -8.45 6.87 32.40
CA VAL A 14 -8.28 6.20 31.09
C VAL A 14 -9.51 6.43 30.21
N ASP A 15 -10.71 6.40 30.78
CA ASP A 15 -11.95 6.68 30.07
C ASP A 15 -12.00 8.16 29.64
N VAL A 16 -11.53 9.09 30.46
CA VAL A 16 -11.43 10.52 30.09
C VAL A 16 -10.37 10.76 29.01
N GLU A 17 -9.17 10.16 29.11
CA GLU A 17 -8.14 10.28 28.05
C GLU A 17 -8.60 9.63 26.73
N ALA A 18 -9.35 8.51 26.78
CA ALA A 18 -9.88 7.87 25.59
C ALA A 18 -11.00 8.71 24.93
N VAL A 19 -11.88 9.31 25.73
CA VAL A 19 -12.95 10.21 25.26
C VAL A 19 -12.37 11.53 24.72
N GLU A 20 -11.35 12.11 25.36
CA GLU A 20 -10.67 13.30 24.85
C GLU A 20 -9.97 13.03 23.51
N ILE A 21 -9.33 11.87 23.32
CA ILE A 21 -8.74 11.48 22.02
C ILE A 21 -9.82 11.29 20.95
N GLU A 22 -11.00 10.75 21.31
CA GLU A 22 -12.13 10.58 20.37
C GLU A 22 -12.78 11.92 19.98
N ASP A 23 -12.93 12.86 20.93
CA ASP A 23 -13.53 14.18 20.68
C ASP A 23 -12.59 15.11 19.88
N ASP A 24 -11.27 14.97 20.04
CA ASP A 24 -10.26 15.70 19.26
C ASP A 24 -10.13 15.20 17.80
N THR A 25 -10.68 14.02 17.50
CA THR A 25 -10.61 13.42 16.15
C THR A 25 -11.44 14.20 15.12
N TRP A 26 -12.44 14.98 15.56
CA TRP A 26 -13.34 15.77 14.70
C TRP A 26 -13.18 17.29 14.82
N TRP A 27 -12.25 17.75 15.65
CA TRP A 27 -11.92 19.17 15.86
C TRP A 27 -11.56 19.95 14.57
N TRP A 28 -11.17 19.26 13.51
CA TRP A 28 -10.80 19.86 12.22
C TRP A 28 -11.99 20.18 11.31
N LEU A 29 -13.14 19.49 11.46
CA LEU A 29 -14.39 19.84 10.73
C LEU A 29 -14.92 21.20 11.19
N THR A 30 -14.62 21.60 12.42
CA THR A 30 -15.15 22.80 13.07
C THR A 30 -14.23 24.02 12.91
N HIS A 31 -12.95 23.84 12.60
CA HIS A 31 -12.02 24.96 12.35
C HIS A 31 -12.01 25.42 10.88
N LYS A 32 -12.73 26.53 10.62
CA LYS A 32 -13.01 27.17 9.31
C LYS A 32 -11.81 27.55 8.40
N GLY A 33 -10.56 27.20 8.71
CA GLY A 33 -9.38 27.52 7.88
C GLY A 33 -8.43 26.35 7.57
N ILE A 34 -8.43 25.29 8.39
CA ILE A 34 -7.49 24.17 8.23
C ILE A 34 -7.96 23.25 7.08
N GLY A 35 -9.26 22.97 7.03
CA GLY A 35 -9.85 22.17 5.95
C GLY A 35 -9.63 22.79 4.57
N ALA A 36 -9.69 24.11 4.46
CA ALA A 36 -9.45 24.81 3.19
C ALA A 36 -8.01 24.63 2.70
N THR A 37 -7.01 24.82 3.58
CA THR A 37 -5.60 24.61 3.21
C THR A 37 -5.31 23.17 2.79
N PHE A 38 -5.81 22.19 3.54
CA PHE A 38 -5.62 20.78 3.20
C PHE A 38 -6.31 20.41 1.90
N LEU A 39 -7.52 20.93 1.67
CA LEU A 39 -8.23 20.76 0.40
C LEU A 39 -7.44 21.36 -0.76
N CYS A 40 -6.93 22.60 -0.63
CA CYS A 40 -6.13 23.25 -1.66
C CYS A 40 -4.86 22.44 -2.01
N ILE A 41 -4.13 21.97 -0.99
CA ILE A 41 -2.94 21.14 -1.19
C ILE A 41 -3.32 19.83 -1.90
N SER A 42 -4.41 19.19 -1.48
CA SER A 42 -4.88 17.93 -2.06
C SER A 42 -5.27 18.09 -3.52
N VAL A 43 -6.06 19.13 -3.84
CA VAL A 43 -6.49 19.44 -5.21
C VAL A 43 -5.28 19.75 -6.07
N PHE A 44 -4.33 20.56 -5.57
CA PHE A 44 -3.10 20.86 -6.31
C PHE A 44 -2.26 19.59 -6.55
N ALA A 45 -2.11 18.75 -5.53
CA ALA A 45 -1.38 17.48 -5.65
C ALA A 45 -2.03 16.50 -6.65
N LEU A 46 -3.36 16.48 -6.72
CA LEU A 46 -4.09 15.72 -7.73
C LEU A 46 -3.92 16.31 -9.14
N LEU A 47 -3.98 17.64 -9.28
CA LEU A 47 -3.75 18.32 -10.56
C LEU A 47 -2.36 18.01 -11.12
N VAL A 48 -1.32 18.01 -10.27
CA VAL A 48 0.05 17.66 -10.69
C VAL A 48 0.12 16.20 -11.18
N ARG A 49 -0.52 15.25 -10.48
CA ARG A 49 -0.60 13.84 -10.90
C ARG A 49 -1.30 13.68 -12.23
N VAL A 50 -2.45 14.34 -12.40
CA VAL A 50 -3.21 14.35 -13.65
C VAL A 50 -2.36 14.94 -14.78
N ALA A 51 -1.67 16.06 -14.56
CA ALA A 51 -0.79 16.67 -15.57
C ALA A 51 0.33 15.71 -16.01
N VAL A 52 1.00 15.04 -15.07
CA VAL A 52 2.03 14.03 -15.39
C VAL A 52 1.44 12.84 -16.16
N SER A 53 0.22 12.40 -15.82
CA SER A 53 -0.44 11.26 -16.45
C SER A 53 -0.77 11.44 -17.94
N LEU A 54 -0.79 12.69 -18.43
CA LEU A 54 -1.03 13.02 -19.84
C LEU A 54 0.12 12.52 -20.74
N HIS A 55 1.33 12.40 -20.20
CA HIS A 55 2.52 12.00 -20.94
C HIS A 55 2.55 10.49 -21.25
N PRO A 56 3.44 10.02 -22.15
CA PRO A 56 3.65 8.60 -22.42
C PRO A 56 4.01 7.81 -21.14
N TYR A 57 3.69 6.52 -21.15
CA TYR A 57 4.01 5.57 -20.07
C TYR A 57 5.21 4.68 -20.46
N SER A 58 5.69 3.90 -19.48
CA SER A 58 6.78 2.95 -19.71
C SER A 58 6.43 1.93 -20.80
N GLY A 59 7.21 1.94 -21.89
CA GLY A 59 7.08 1.01 -23.02
C GLY A 59 5.96 1.31 -24.02
N ALA A 60 5.43 2.54 -24.06
CA ALA A 60 4.46 2.96 -25.06
C ALA A 60 4.98 2.74 -26.50
N GLY A 61 4.17 2.13 -27.37
CA GLY A 61 4.53 1.87 -28.77
C GLY A 61 5.80 1.03 -28.96
N SER A 62 6.14 0.18 -27.98
CA SER A 62 7.41 -0.57 -27.94
C SER A 62 7.21 -2.09 -27.96
N PRO A 63 6.68 -2.68 -29.06
CA PRO A 63 6.57 -4.12 -29.22
C PRO A 63 7.97 -4.80 -29.22
N PRO A 64 8.07 -6.10 -28.90
CA PRO A 64 6.97 -7.03 -28.63
C PRO A 64 6.52 -7.09 -27.16
N LYS A 65 7.34 -6.60 -26.23
CA LYS A 65 7.10 -6.76 -24.78
C LYS A 65 6.52 -5.53 -24.09
N PHE A 66 6.63 -4.32 -24.65
CA PHE A 66 6.21 -3.08 -23.99
C PHE A 66 6.90 -2.91 -22.61
N GLY A 67 6.29 -2.19 -21.67
CA GLY A 67 6.86 -1.88 -20.35
C GLY A 67 5.89 -2.12 -19.21
N ASP A 68 6.12 -1.46 -18.07
CA ASP A 68 5.36 -1.69 -16.83
C ASP A 68 3.85 -1.46 -16.99
N TYR A 69 3.44 -0.54 -17.87
CA TYR A 69 2.03 -0.33 -18.18
C TYR A 69 1.35 -1.62 -18.67
N GLU A 70 2.00 -2.32 -19.62
CA GLU A 70 1.49 -3.57 -20.17
C GLU A 70 1.57 -4.70 -19.14
N ALA A 71 2.60 -4.71 -18.28
CA ALA A 71 2.68 -5.67 -17.19
C ALA A 71 1.45 -5.57 -16.27
N GLN A 72 1.11 -4.36 -15.84
CA GLN A 72 -0.07 -4.14 -14.99
C GLN A 72 -1.37 -4.50 -15.71
N ARG A 73 -1.52 -4.11 -16.98
CA ARG A 73 -2.71 -4.45 -17.79
C ARG A 73 -2.86 -5.97 -17.92
N HIS A 74 -1.76 -6.66 -18.22
CA HIS A 74 -1.76 -8.11 -18.37
C HIS A 74 -2.09 -8.84 -17.06
N TRP A 75 -1.67 -8.31 -15.90
CA TRP A 75 -2.10 -8.85 -14.61
C TRP A 75 -3.61 -8.70 -14.40
N MET A 76 -4.23 -7.61 -14.86
CA MET A 76 -5.69 -7.44 -14.82
C MET A 76 -6.39 -8.45 -15.75
N GLU A 77 -5.86 -8.68 -16.96
CA GLU A 77 -6.33 -9.72 -17.88
C GLU A 77 -6.28 -11.11 -17.25
N ILE A 78 -5.13 -11.53 -16.71
CA ILE A 78 -4.95 -12.85 -16.10
C ILE A 78 -5.89 -13.04 -14.91
N THR A 79 -5.91 -12.08 -13.99
CA THR A 79 -6.65 -12.22 -12.73
C THR A 79 -8.16 -12.28 -12.94
N LEU A 80 -8.67 -11.63 -13.99
CA LEU A 80 -10.08 -11.69 -14.37
C LEU A 80 -10.50 -12.99 -15.03
N ASN A 81 -9.65 -13.53 -15.91
CA ASN A 81 -10.05 -14.59 -16.83
C ASN A 81 -9.60 -15.98 -16.38
N LEU A 82 -8.60 -16.09 -15.49
CA LEU A 82 -8.06 -17.38 -15.04
C LEU A 82 -8.44 -17.70 -13.59
N PRO A 83 -8.55 -18.99 -13.24
CA PRO A 83 -8.69 -19.43 -11.85
C PRO A 83 -7.53 -18.94 -10.98
N VAL A 84 -7.81 -18.63 -9.71
CA VAL A 84 -6.84 -18.05 -8.76
C VAL A 84 -5.54 -18.87 -8.62
N LEU A 85 -5.65 -20.20 -8.73
CA LEU A 85 -4.52 -21.13 -8.64
C LEU A 85 -3.60 -21.11 -9.87
N GLU A 86 -4.03 -20.49 -10.97
CA GLU A 86 -3.27 -20.37 -12.22
C GLU A 86 -2.53 -19.04 -12.35
N TRP A 87 -2.84 -18.03 -11.52
CA TRP A 87 -2.27 -16.68 -11.64
C TRP A 87 -0.74 -16.63 -11.61
N TYR A 88 -0.12 -17.53 -10.82
CA TYR A 88 1.32 -17.62 -10.63
C TYR A 88 1.97 -18.83 -11.33
N ARG A 89 1.20 -19.58 -12.12
CA ARG A 89 1.67 -20.82 -12.76
C ARG A 89 1.71 -20.68 -14.26
N ASN A 90 2.75 -21.24 -14.86
CA ASN A 90 2.85 -21.35 -16.30
C ASN A 90 1.85 -22.39 -16.80
N SER A 91 0.99 -22.02 -17.75
CA SER A 91 0.00 -22.89 -18.37
C SER A 91 -0.15 -22.56 -19.85
N THR A 92 -1.00 -23.30 -20.57
CA THR A 92 -1.34 -22.94 -21.96
C THR A 92 -2.04 -21.59 -22.06
N SER A 93 -2.67 -21.14 -20.97
CA SER A 93 -3.42 -19.88 -20.90
C SER A 93 -2.64 -18.75 -20.21
N ASN A 94 -1.59 -19.07 -19.46
CA ASN A 94 -0.75 -18.10 -18.75
C ASN A 94 0.74 -18.34 -19.06
N ASP A 95 1.33 -17.45 -19.86
CA ASP A 95 2.74 -17.49 -20.21
C ASP A 95 3.53 -16.58 -19.27
N LEU A 96 4.22 -17.15 -18.29
CA LEU A 96 4.98 -16.38 -17.30
C LEU A 96 6.18 -15.62 -17.90
N SER A 97 6.59 -15.92 -19.13
CA SER A 97 7.64 -15.18 -19.83
C SER A 97 7.15 -13.81 -20.34
N TYR A 98 5.85 -13.67 -20.56
CA TYR A 98 5.18 -12.42 -20.95
C TYR A 98 4.54 -11.78 -19.72
N TRP A 99 5.32 -10.97 -18.98
CA TRP A 99 4.86 -10.24 -17.79
C TRP A 99 4.11 -11.10 -16.75
N GLY A 100 4.61 -12.30 -16.46
CA GLY A 100 4.03 -13.14 -15.41
C GLY A 100 4.05 -12.46 -14.05
N LEU A 101 2.98 -12.64 -13.28
CA LEU A 101 2.78 -11.97 -11.99
C LEU A 101 3.91 -12.31 -11.01
N ASP A 102 4.56 -11.28 -10.48
CA ASP A 102 5.77 -11.36 -9.63
C ASP A 102 5.62 -10.62 -8.29
N TYR A 103 4.41 -10.13 -8.00
CA TYR A 103 4.06 -9.43 -6.76
C TYR A 103 3.17 -10.31 -5.87
N PRO A 104 3.18 -10.11 -4.54
CA PRO A 104 2.40 -10.95 -3.64
C PRO A 104 0.87 -10.83 -3.83
N PRO A 105 0.06 -11.75 -3.27
CA PRO A 105 -1.35 -11.93 -3.65
C PRO A 105 -2.24 -10.69 -3.50
N LEU A 106 -1.93 -9.73 -2.63
CA LEU A 106 -2.73 -8.51 -2.52
C LEU A 106 -2.67 -7.67 -3.81
N THR A 107 -1.54 -7.68 -4.52
CA THR A 107 -1.44 -7.05 -5.85
C THR A 107 -2.28 -7.80 -6.88
N ALA A 108 -2.34 -9.13 -6.83
CA ALA A 108 -3.21 -9.87 -7.74
C ALA A 108 -4.70 -9.55 -7.50
N TYR A 109 -5.14 -9.43 -6.25
CA TYR A 109 -6.51 -8.96 -5.95
C TYR A 109 -6.74 -7.52 -6.39
N GLN A 110 -5.77 -6.62 -6.21
CA GLN A 110 -5.85 -5.26 -6.75
C GLN A 110 -6.04 -5.27 -8.27
N SER A 111 -5.23 -6.06 -8.99
CA SER A 111 -5.37 -6.22 -10.44
C SER A 111 -6.73 -6.81 -10.83
N TYR A 112 -7.27 -7.75 -10.06
CA TYR A 112 -8.62 -8.26 -10.27
C TYR A 112 -9.68 -7.16 -10.17
N PHE A 113 -9.65 -6.35 -9.10
CA PHE A 113 -10.59 -5.25 -8.91
C PHE A 113 -10.50 -4.18 -9.99
N HIS A 114 -9.29 -3.77 -10.37
CA HIS A 114 -9.10 -2.83 -11.48
C HIS A 114 -9.48 -3.46 -12.83
N GLY A 115 -9.25 -4.76 -13.00
CA GLY A 115 -9.70 -5.51 -14.16
C GLY A 115 -11.21 -5.47 -14.32
N LEU A 116 -11.98 -5.60 -13.23
CA LEU A 116 -13.44 -5.50 -13.29
C LEU A 116 -13.88 -4.12 -13.79
N PHE A 117 -13.19 -3.07 -13.35
CA PHE A 117 -13.41 -1.70 -13.83
C PHE A 117 -13.09 -1.58 -15.34
N LEU A 118 -11.94 -2.08 -15.79
CA LEU A 118 -11.59 -2.09 -17.22
C LEU A 118 -12.60 -2.88 -18.05
N ARG A 119 -12.99 -4.09 -17.61
CA ARG A 119 -13.98 -4.93 -18.32
C ARG A 119 -15.31 -4.23 -18.55
N PHE A 120 -15.71 -3.36 -17.62
CA PHE A 120 -16.96 -2.62 -17.72
C PHE A 120 -16.91 -1.50 -18.78
N PHE A 121 -15.76 -0.81 -18.94
CA PHE A 121 -15.63 0.35 -19.82
C PHE A 121 -14.92 0.06 -21.16
N ASP A 122 -13.96 -0.86 -21.18
CA ASP A 122 -13.14 -1.24 -22.33
C ASP A 122 -12.83 -2.76 -22.25
N PRO A 123 -13.81 -3.64 -22.56
CA PRO A 123 -13.65 -5.09 -22.40
C PRO A 123 -12.51 -5.68 -23.24
N ASP A 124 -12.23 -5.08 -24.40
CA ASP A 124 -11.17 -5.51 -25.30
C ASP A 124 -9.78 -5.33 -24.66
N SER A 125 -9.62 -4.39 -23.72
CA SER A 125 -8.33 -4.15 -23.04
C SER A 125 -7.94 -5.25 -22.06
N VAL A 126 -8.86 -6.15 -21.68
CA VAL A 126 -8.63 -7.25 -20.73
C VAL A 126 -9.11 -8.60 -21.28
N SER A 127 -9.30 -8.69 -22.59
CA SER A 127 -9.68 -9.94 -23.26
C SER A 127 -8.51 -10.91 -23.32
N LEU A 128 -8.74 -12.15 -22.87
CA LEU A 128 -7.71 -13.19 -22.84
C LEU A 128 -7.17 -13.47 -24.26
N PHE A 129 -5.84 -13.54 -24.39
CA PHE A 129 -5.10 -13.80 -25.63
C PHE A 129 -5.08 -12.68 -26.68
N THR A 130 -6.14 -11.88 -26.78
CA THR A 130 -6.25 -10.84 -27.82
C THR A 130 -5.76 -9.47 -27.37
N SER A 131 -5.73 -9.22 -26.06
CA SER A 131 -5.43 -7.89 -25.50
C SER A 131 -3.94 -7.63 -25.23
N ARG A 132 -3.03 -8.55 -25.58
CA ARG A 132 -1.58 -8.36 -25.43
C ARG A 132 -1.09 -7.20 -26.30
N GLY A 133 -0.47 -6.21 -25.67
CA GLY A 133 -0.04 -4.99 -26.34
C GLY A 133 -1.18 -4.07 -26.79
N TYR A 134 -2.35 -4.17 -26.15
CA TYR A 134 -3.50 -3.33 -26.49
C TYR A 134 -3.27 -1.87 -26.09
N GLU A 135 -3.17 -1.00 -27.08
CA GLU A 135 -2.96 0.43 -26.89
C GLU A 135 -4.11 1.24 -27.51
N THR A 136 -4.91 1.88 -26.65
CA THR A 136 -5.92 2.85 -27.07
C THR A 136 -5.87 4.08 -26.17
N TYR A 137 -6.35 5.22 -26.67
CA TYR A 137 -6.45 6.44 -25.87
C TYR A 137 -7.35 6.25 -24.63
N VAL A 138 -8.49 5.57 -24.81
CA VAL A 138 -9.44 5.29 -23.73
C VAL A 138 -8.84 4.33 -22.70
N GLY A 139 -8.22 3.23 -23.14
CA GLY A 139 -7.53 2.29 -22.25
C GLY A 139 -6.46 2.97 -21.41
N LYS A 140 -5.63 3.85 -22.02
CA LYS A 140 -4.66 4.69 -21.30
C LYS A 140 -5.33 5.51 -20.21
N LEU A 141 -6.43 6.21 -20.54
CA LEU A 141 -7.14 7.05 -19.58
C LEU A 141 -7.69 6.24 -18.40
N LEU A 142 -8.34 5.10 -18.67
CA LEU A 142 -8.89 4.20 -17.64
C LEU A 142 -7.80 3.67 -16.71
N MET A 143 -6.67 3.27 -17.27
CA MET A 143 -5.50 2.80 -16.51
C MET A 143 -4.89 3.93 -15.67
N ARG A 144 -4.83 5.17 -16.16
CA ARG A 144 -4.38 6.31 -15.32
C ARG A 144 -5.35 6.56 -14.15
N TRP A 145 -6.65 6.36 -14.38
CA TRP A 145 -7.67 6.49 -13.32
C TRP A 145 -7.50 5.47 -12.20
N THR A 146 -7.14 4.22 -12.49
CA THR A 146 -6.96 3.19 -11.46
C THR A 146 -5.79 3.49 -10.52
N VAL A 147 -4.70 4.05 -11.04
CA VAL A 147 -3.56 4.52 -10.22
C VAL A 147 -3.98 5.73 -9.39
N LEU A 148 -4.65 6.72 -10.02
CA LEU A 148 -5.10 7.93 -9.34
C LEU A 148 -6.11 7.64 -8.22
N SER A 149 -7.05 6.72 -8.44
CA SER A 149 -8.00 6.30 -7.42
C SER A 149 -7.31 5.55 -6.29
N SER A 150 -6.37 4.66 -6.59
CA SER A 150 -5.60 3.93 -5.58
C SER A 150 -4.80 4.88 -4.68
N ASP A 151 -4.12 5.86 -5.28
CA ASP A 151 -3.36 6.89 -4.58
C ASP A 151 -4.28 7.74 -3.67
N THR A 152 -5.40 8.20 -4.21
CA THR A 152 -6.38 9.01 -3.47
C THR A 152 -7.04 8.23 -2.32
N LEU A 153 -7.32 6.94 -2.50
CA LEU A 153 -8.04 6.14 -1.50
C LEU A 153 -7.13 5.57 -0.41
N ILE A 154 -5.84 5.37 -0.69
CA ILE A 154 -4.92 4.71 0.24
C ILE A 154 -3.83 5.66 0.73
N PHE A 155 -3.11 6.32 -0.18
CA PHE A 155 -1.96 7.13 0.19
C PHE A 155 -2.37 8.46 0.82
N PHE A 156 -3.33 9.19 0.23
CA PHE A 156 -3.78 10.48 0.76
C PHE A 156 -4.30 10.38 2.21
N PRO A 157 -5.25 9.48 2.55
CA PRO A 157 -5.67 9.25 3.93
C PRO A 157 -4.52 8.85 4.85
N ALA A 158 -3.58 8.03 4.39
CA ALA A 158 -2.41 7.66 5.19
C ALA A 158 -1.52 8.85 5.53
N ILE A 159 -1.29 9.76 4.57
CA ILE A 159 -0.51 10.99 4.80
C ILE A 159 -1.24 11.91 5.80
N PHE A 160 -2.55 12.10 5.65
CA PHE A 160 -3.32 12.91 6.60
C PHE A 160 -3.31 12.29 8.00
N TYR A 161 -3.50 10.97 8.09
CA TYR A 161 -3.46 10.26 9.37
C TYR A 161 -2.09 10.40 10.04
N PHE A 162 -1.00 10.22 9.29
CA PHE A 162 0.35 10.39 9.81
C PHE A 162 0.61 11.83 10.28
N ALA A 163 0.36 12.82 9.43
CA ALA A 163 0.60 14.22 9.76
C ALA A 163 -0.19 14.66 11.01
N PHE A 164 -1.45 14.23 11.11
CA PHE A 164 -2.30 14.54 12.26
C PHE A 164 -1.74 13.95 13.56
N VAL A 165 -1.43 12.65 13.57
CA VAL A 165 -0.93 11.98 14.78
C VAL A 165 0.44 12.53 15.18
N TYR A 166 1.31 12.77 14.20
CA TYR A 166 2.65 13.31 14.43
C TYR A 166 2.58 14.70 15.09
N HIS A 167 1.78 15.60 14.54
CA HIS A 167 1.68 16.96 15.07
C HIS A 167 0.88 17.06 16.37
N SER A 168 -0.15 16.23 16.57
CA SER A 168 -0.88 16.18 17.84
C SER A 168 0.01 15.69 18.99
N SER A 169 0.99 14.83 18.69
CA SER A 169 1.97 14.35 19.68
C SER A 169 3.04 15.41 20.03
N CYS A 170 3.23 16.42 19.19
CA CYS A 170 4.27 17.44 19.35
C CYS A 170 3.69 18.76 19.88
N HIS A 171 3.81 19.01 21.18
CA HIS A 171 3.29 20.19 21.91
C HIS A 171 3.76 21.58 21.40
N SER A 172 4.67 21.66 20.42
CA SER A 172 5.26 22.90 19.89
C SER A 172 4.99 23.15 18.39
N SER A 173 4.20 22.28 17.73
CA SER A 173 4.01 22.37 16.28
C SER A 173 3.06 23.50 15.88
N ARG A 174 3.52 24.38 14.97
CA ARG A 174 2.68 25.42 14.37
C ARG A 174 1.82 24.80 13.28
N LYS A 175 0.61 25.34 13.07
CA LYS A 175 -0.33 24.85 12.03
C LYS A 175 0.29 24.83 10.62
N ASN A 176 1.13 25.82 10.31
CA ASN A 176 1.84 25.89 9.03
C ASN A 176 2.79 24.71 8.81
N ASP A 177 3.36 24.15 9.88
CA ASP A 177 4.29 23.02 9.78
C ASP A 177 3.55 21.77 9.32
N CYS A 178 2.33 21.53 9.81
CA CYS A 178 1.49 20.39 9.38
C CYS A 178 1.09 20.47 7.90
N ALA A 179 0.63 21.64 7.46
CA ALA A 179 0.31 21.87 6.05
C ALA A 179 1.55 21.67 5.15
N TRP A 180 2.71 22.13 5.59
CA TRP A 180 3.96 21.96 4.85
C TRP A 180 4.39 20.50 4.76
N HIS A 181 4.32 19.73 5.85
CA HIS A 181 4.62 18.29 5.82
C HIS A 181 3.70 17.53 4.87
N ILE A 182 2.39 17.81 4.90
CA ILE A 182 1.43 17.21 3.97
C ILE A 182 1.80 17.57 2.53
N ALA A 183 2.10 18.85 2.25
CA ALA A 183 2.50 19.28 0.92
C ALA A 183 3.78 18.57 0.44
N MET A 184 4.81 18.47 1.28
CA MET A 184 6.07 17.78 0.95
C MET A 184 5.86 16.29 0.66
N LEU A 185 5.01 15.61 1.42
CA LEU A 185 4.73 14.19 1.24
C LEU A 185 3.87 13.94 0.00
N LEU A 186 2.82 14.73 -0.23
CA LEU A 186 1.92 14.56 -1.37
C LEU A 186 2.53 15.05 -2.69
N LEU A 187 3.42 16.05 -2.67
CA LEU A 187 4.09 16.62 -3.85
C LEU A 187 5.49 16.04 -4.08
N ASN A 188 5.81 14.88 -3.48
CA ASN A 188 7.08 14.21 -3.73
C ASN A 188 7.22 13.89 -5.24
N PRO A 189 8.17 14.51 -5.95
CA PRO A 189 8.25 14.39 -7.41
C PRO A 189 8.62 12.98 -7.85
N CYS A 190 9.45 12.27 -7.08
CA CYS A 190 9.88 10.91 -7.43
C CYS A 190 8.69 9.96 -7.41
N LEU A 191 7.85 10.02 -6.37
CA LEU A 191 6.67 9.15 -6.30
C LEU A 191 5.66 9.48 -7.41
N ILE A 192 5.42 10.77 -7.67
CA ILE A 192 4.49 11.19 -8.72
C ILE A 192 4.97 10.72 -10.10
N LEU A 193 6.25 10.90 -10.42
CA LEU A 193 6.80 10.52 -11.73
C LEU A 193 6.78 9.01 -11.94
N ILE A 194 7.05 8.21 -10.91
CA ILE A 194 7.04 6.74 -11.02
C ILE A 194 5.61 6.21 -11.12
N ASP A 195 4.70 6.64 -10.25
CA ASP A 195 3.35 6.08 -10.26
C ASP A 195 2.51 6.63 -11.43
N HIS A 196 2.51 7.95 -11.62
CA HIS A 196 1.62 8.61 -12.60
C HIS A 196 2.29 8.87 -13.95
N GLY A 197 3.62 8.81 -14.03
CA GLY A 197 4.36 8.88 -15.29
C GLY A 197 4.69 7.49 -15.80
N HIS A 198 5.62 6.79 -15.13
CA HIS A 198 6.13 5.47 -15.51
C HIS A 198 5.06 4.38 -15.49
N PHE A 199 4.05 4.50 -14.60
CA PHE A 199 2.92 3.58 -14.41
C PHE A 199 3.21 2.45 -13.41
N GLN A 200 3.15 2.78 -12.11
CA GLN A 200 3.30 1.82 -11.01
C GLN A 200 2.30 2.10 -9.88
N TYR A 201 2.04 1.10 -9.04
CA TYR A 201 1.16 1.19 -7.88
C TYR A 201 1.93 1.25 -6.55
N ASN A 202 2.99 2.06 -6.45
CA ASN A 202 3.76 2.15 -5.19
C ASN A 202 2.98 2.83 -4.06
N CYS A 203 2.09 3.76 -4.41
CA CYS A 203 1.21 4.48 -3.50
C CYS A 203 0.45 3.57 -2.53
N ILE A 204 0.08 2.35 -2.94
CA ILE A 204 -0.65 1.40 -2.09
C ILE A 204 0.26 0.88 -0.96
N SER A 205 1.39 0.25 -1.31
CA SER A 205 2.31 -0.32 -0.31
C SER A 205 2.92 0.77 0.59
N LEU A 206 3.30 1.91 0.01
CA LEU A 206 3.82 3.05 0.77
C LEU A 206 2.75 3.67 1.66
N GLY A 207 1.52 3.84 1.17
CA GLY A 207 0.39 4.36 1.94
C GLY A 207 0.07 3.46 3.13
N LEU A 208 -0.01 2.15 2.92
CA LEU A 208 -0.18 1.17 4.00
C LEU A 208 0.96 1.23 5.02
N THR A 209 2.21 1.40 4.56
CA THR A 209 3.37 1.54 5.45
C THR A 209 3.30 2.83 6.29
N VAL A 210 2.98 3.96 5.68
CA VAL A 210 2.82 5.25 6.40
C VAL A 210 1.67 5.18 7.39
N ALA A 211 0.54 4.57 7.00
CA ALA A 211 -0.58 4.34 7.90
C ALA A 211 -0.19 3.42 9.07
N ALA A 212 0.66 2.41 8.84
CA ALA A 212 1.19 1.56 9.90
C ALA A 212 2.07 2.34 10.88
N ILE A 213 2.92 3.26 10.39
CA ILE A 213 3.71 4.17 11.23
C ILE A 213 2.79 5.08 12.06
N ALA A 214 1.77 5.67 11.43
CA ALA A 214 0.78 6.52 12.12
C ALA A 214 0.03 5.74 13.22
N ALA A 215 -0.31 4.47 12.96
CA ALA A 215 -0.92 3.58 13.94
C ALA A 215 0.02 3.26 15.12
N ILE A 216 1.34 3.10 14.87
CA ILE A 216 2.34 2.95 15.95
C ILE A 216 2.36 4.20 16.83
N LEU A 217 2.43 5.38 16.22
CA LEU A 217 2.43 6.67 16.94
C LEU A 217 1.15 6.84 17.79
N SER A 218 0.00 6.42 17.23
CA SER A 218 -1.30 6.38 17.91
C SER A 218 -1.44 5.26 18.96
N GLN A 219 -0.38 4.51 19.26
CA GLN A 219 -0.39 3.36 20.18
C GLN A 219 -1.31 2.19 19.75
N ARG A 220 -1.75 2.13 18.48
CA ARG A 220 -2.63 1.09 17.90
C ARG A 220 -1.81 -0.01 17.23
N GLU A 221 -1.12 -0.82 18.04
CA GLU A 221 -0.15 -1.80 17.55
C GLU A 221 -0.72 -2.90 16.65
N LEU A 222 -1.94 -3.39 16.94
CA LEU A 222 -2.56 -4.43 16.10
C LEU A 222 -2.88 -3.91 14.71
N LEU A 223 -3.39 -2.67 14.64
CA LEU A 223 -3.65 -2.00 13.38
C LEU A 223 -2.34 -1.80 12.61
N ALA A 224 -1.28 -1.35 13.29
CA ALA A 224 0.04 -1.23 12.67
C ALA A 224 0.56 -2.56 12.11
N SER A 225 0.47 -3.65 12.88
CA SER A 225 0.88 -4.98 12.42
C SER A 225 0.05 -5.44 11.22
N CYS A 226 -1.27 -5.23 11.24
CA CYS A 226 -2.16 -5.58 10.12
C CYS A 226 -1.80 -4.77 8.86
N LEU A 227 -1.72 -3.44 8.96
CA LEU A 227 -1.40 -2.54 7.85
C LEU A 227 -0.03 -2.84 7.24
N PHE A 228 0.99 -3.07 8.07
CA PHE A 228 2.32 -3.43 7.57
C PHE A 228 2.35 -4.81 6.91
N THR A 229 1.59 -5.78 7.44
CA THR A 229 1.43 -7.11 6.81
C THR A 229 0.75 -7.00 5.44
N LEU A 230 -0.25 -6.11 5.31
CA LEU A 230 -0.86 -5.80 4.01
C LEU A 230 0.13 -5.12 3.07
N ALA A 231 0.94 -4.17 3.55
CA ALA A 231 1.97 -3.51 2.73
C ALA A 231 2.98 -4.52 2.15
N LEU A 232 3.44 -5.46 2.99
CA LEU A 232 4.30 -6.58 2.57
C LEU A 232 3.62 -7.51 1.58
N SER A 233 2.32 -7.78 1.77
CA SER A 233 1.54 -8.64 0.87
C SER A 233 1.13 -7.94 -0.43
N HIS A 234 1.32 -6.63 -0.54
CA HIS A 234 1.18 -5.85 -1.77
C HIS A 234 2.49 -5.81 -2.55
N LYS A 235 3.59 -5.39 -1.90
CA LYS A 235 4.91 -5.29 -2.52
C LYS A 235 5.98 -5.83 -1.58
N GLN A 236 6.70 -6.88 -2.02
CA GLN A 236 7.73 -7.54 -1.23
C GLN A 236 8.88 -6.62 -0.83
N MET A 237 9.11 -5.53 -1.59
CA MET A 237 10.13 -4.51 -1.28
C MET A 237 9.93 -3.83 0.08
N SER A 238 8.71 -3.85 0.63
CA SER A 238 8.42 -3.35 1.99
C SER A 238 9.12 -4.16 3.09
N VAL A 239 9.74 -5.30 2.75
CA VAL A 239 10.59 -6.09 3.67
C VAL A 239 11.77 -5.28 4.20
N TYR A 240 12.23 -4.25 3.47
CA TYR A 240 13.30 -3.35 3.93
C TYR A 240 12.94 -2.62 5.22
N TYR A 241 11.66 -2.41 5.49
CA TYR A 241 11.19 -1.79 6.73
C TYR A 241 10.94 -2.82 7.85
N ALA A 242 10.87 -4.11 7.52
CA ALA A 242 10.46 -5.16 8.47
C ALA A 242 11.36 -5.25 9.71
N PRO A 243 12.71 -5.15 9.63
CA PRO A 243 13.54 -5.16 10.83
C PRO A 243 13.23 -4.02 11.80
N ALA A 244 12.90 -2.83 11.29
CA ALA A 244 12.55 -1.67 12.12
C ALA A 244 11.19 -1.85 12.81
N PHE A 245 10.17 -2.25 12.06
CA PHE A 245 8.84 -2.55 12.61
C PHE A 245 8.89 -3.67 13.64
N PHE A 246 9.60 -4.76 13.32
CA PHE A 246 9.77 -5.91 14.21
C PHE A 246 10.46 -5.51 15.50
N SER A 247 11.63 -4.86 15.41
CA SER A 247 12.42 -4.48 16.59
C SER A 247 11.68 -3.49 17.49
N HIS A 248 10.96 -2.53 16.90
CA HIS A 248 10.16 -1.57 17.66
C HIS A 248 9.02 -2.26 18.42
N LEU A 249 8.19 -3.04 17.72
CA LEU A 249 7.02 -3.70 18.32
C LEU A 249 7.42 -4.78 19.33
N LEU A 250 8.47 -5.55 19.03
CA LEU A 250 9.02 -6.55 19.94
C LEU A 250 9.58 -5.87 21.19
N GLY A 251 10.44 -4.85 21.02
CA GLY A 251 11.02 -4.11 22.14
C GLY A 251 9.96 -3.49 23.04
N LYS A 252 8.85 -3.00 22.47
CA LYS A 252 7.72 -2.50 23.23
C LYS A 252 6.98 -3.60 23.99
N CYS A 253 6.81 -4.78 23.41
CA CYS A 253 6.21 -5.93 24.09
C CYS A 253 7.08 -6.46 25.24
N LEU A 254 8.41 -6.52 25.06
CA LEU A 254 9.35 -6.99 26.07
C LEU A 254 9.38 -6.11 27.33
N ARG A 255 9.03 -4.83 27.21
CA ARG A 255 8.93 -3.89 28.35
C ARG A 255 7.61 -3.97 29.12
N ARG A 256 6.63 -4.76 28.65
CA ARG A 256 5.34 -4.94 29.33
C ARG A 256 5.43 -5.99 30.44
N LYS A 257 4.48 -5.96 31.38
CA LYS A 257 4.38 -6.95 32.47
C LYS A 257 4.28 -8.39 31.96
N ASN A 258 3.54 -8.62 30.86
CA ASN A 258 3.32 -9.93 30.25
C ASN A 258 3.83 -9.94 28.80
N PRO A 259 5.14 -10.10 28.58
CA PRO A 259 5.74 -9.98 27.24
C PRO A 259 5.27 -11.07 26.28
N ILE A 260 5.13 -12.31 26.75
CA ILE A 260 4.67 -13.46 25.94
C ILE A 260 3.28 -13.20 25.37
N HIS A 261 2.36 -12.67 26.18
CA HIS A 261 1.00 -12.35 25.72
C HIS A 261 1.00 -11.24 24.66
N GLY A 262 1.84 -10.21 24.82
CA GLY A 262 1.98 -9.14 23.84
C GLY A 262 2.50 -9.66 22.49
N VAL A 263 3.58 -10.45 22.53
CA VAL A 263 4.17 -11.07 21.32
C VAL A 263 3.18 -12.02 20.66
N ALA A 264 2.51 -12.88 21.42
CA ALA A 264 1.51 -13.80 20.88
C ALA A 264 0.37 -13.06 20.19
N LYS A 265 -0.11 -11.95 20.77
CA LYS A 265 -1.19 -11.13 20.19
C LYS A 265 -0.79 -10.49 18.86
N LEU A 266 0.43 -9.95 18.76
CA LEU A 266 0.96 -9.40 17.52
C LEU A 266 1.18 -10.50 16.48
N GLY A 267 1.80 -11.62 16.88
CA GLY A 267 2.05 -12.77 16.01
C GLY A 267 0.76 -13.33 15.42
N LEU A 268 -0.29 -13.47 16.23
CA LEU A 268 -1.60 -13.96 15.77
C LEU A 268 -2.27 -12.98 14.80
N THR A 269 -2.08 -11.67 15.00
CA THR A 269 -2.57 -10.64 14.06
C THR A 269 -1.86 -10.73 12.71
N VAL A 270 -0.53 -10.86 12.72
CA VAL A 270 0.29 -11.00 11.50
C VAL A 270 -0.06 -12.29 10.77
N LEU A 271 -0.08 -13.42 11.47
CA LEU A 271 -0.43 -14.73 10.90
C LEU A 271 -1.85 -14.72 10.34
N GLY A 272 -2.83 -14.20 11.08
CA GLY A 272 -4.21 -14.10 10.62
C GLY A 272 -4.33 -13.25 9.34
N THR A 273 -3.63 -12.12 9.28
CA THR A 273 -3.63 -11.25 8.09
C THR A 273 -3.01 -11.95 6.88
N PHE A 274 -1.86 -12.62 7.06
CA PHE A 274 -1.27 -13.44 6.01
C PHE A 274 -2.20 -14.57 5.57
N THR A 275 -2.82 -15.29 6.50
CA THR A 275 -3.74 -16.38 6.21
C THR A 275 -4.92 -15.92 5.36
N VAL A 276 -5.50 -14.75 5.66
CA VAL A 276 -6.61 -14.19 4.87
C VAL A 276 -6.17 -13.84 3.46
N VAL A 277 -5.04 -13.14 3.30
CA VAL A 277 -4.58 -12.69 1.97
C VAL A 277 -4.10 -13.87 1.13
N TRP A 278 -3.38 -14.82 1.74
CA TRP A 278 -2.78 -15.96 1.05
C TRP A 278 -3.69 -17.19 1.00
N TRP A 279 -4.92 -17.09 1.50
CA TRP A 279 -5.85 -18.21 1.67
C TRP A 279 -5.89 -19.20 0.49
N PRO A 280 -6.02 -18.75 -0.78
CA PRO A 280 -6.11 -19.67 -1.92
C PRO A 280 -4.85 -20.52 -2.13
N TYR A 281 -3.69 -20.06 -1.66
CA TYR A 281 -2.39 -20.71 -1.87
C TYR A 281 -1.93 -21.56 -0.69
N LEU A 282 -2.67 -21.56 0.42
CA LEU A 282 -2.32 -22.33 1.63
C LEU A 282 -2.78 -23.79 1.59
N HIS A 283 -3.49 -24.22 0.54
CA HIS A 283 -4.00 -25.58 0.42
C HIS A 283 -2.89 -26.63 0.21
N SER A 284 -1.73 -26.23 -0.33
CA SER A 284 -0.61 -27.11 -0.62
C SER A 284 0.70 -26.34 -0.49
N THR A 285 1.73 -27.02 -0.01
CA THR A 285 3.10 -26.50 0.04
C THR A 285 3.60 -26.10 -1.35
N ASP A 286 3.22 -26.83 -2.39
CA ASP A 286 3.66 -26.55 -3.76
C ASP A 286 3.03 -25.28 -4.33
N ALA A 287 1.78 -24.99 -3.93
CA ALA A 287 1.11 -23.74 -4.31
C ALA A 287 1.79 -22.55 -3.63
N LEU A 288 2.05 -22.64 -2.32
CA LEU A 288 2.74 -21.60 -1.57
C LEU A 288 4.16 -21.35 -2.10
N LEU A 289 4.96 -22.42 -2.25
CA LEU A 289 6.34 -22.33 -2.75
C LEU A 289 6.40 -21.82 -4.19
N GLY A 290 5.40 -22.18 -5.01
CA GLY A 290 5.25 -21.65 -6.37
C GLY A 290 5.05 -20.14 -6.41
N VAL A 291 4.24 -19.57 -5.49
CA VAL A 291 4.10 -18.11 -5.38
C VAL A 291 5.40 -17.51 -4.86
N LEU A 292 6.01 -18.07 -3.80
CA LEU A 292 7.22 -17.53 -3.20
C LEU A 292 8.42 -17.48 -4.16
N SER A 293 8.59 -18.50 -5.01
CA SER A 293 9.66 -18.53 -6.01
C SER A 293 9.50 -17.44 -7.08
N ARG A 294 8.27 -16.98 -7.34
CA ARG A 294 8.01 -15.83 -8.22
C ARG A 294 8.34 -14.50 -7.56
N LEU A 295 8.10 -14.36 -6.25
CA LEU A 295 8.36 -13.11 -5.51
C LEU A 295 9.86 -12.85 -5.30
N ALA A 296 10.63 -13.92 -5.12
CA ALA A 296 12.08 -13.89 -4.91
C ALA A 296 12.77 -14.80 -5.93
N PRO A 297 12.90 -14.35 -7.20
CA PRO A 297 13.58 -15.13 -8.22
C PRO A 297 15.09 -15.19 -7.90
N PHE A 298 15.62 -16.39 -7.73
CA PHE A 298 17.04 -16.61 -7.42
C PHE A 298 17.97 -16.47 -8.64
N GLU A 299 17.42 -16.34 -9.85
CA GLU A 299 18.19 -16.38 -11.12
C GLU A 299 18.46 -15.00 -11.76
N ARG A 300 18.61 -13.92 -10.98
CA ARG A 300 19.06 -12.64 -11.56
C ARG A 300 20.58 -12.57 -11.62
N GLY A 301 21.12 -12.24 -12.79
CA GLY A 301 22.56 -12.07 -12.97
C GLY A 301 23.13 -10.98 -12.06
N ILE A 302 24.37 -11.17 -11.62
CA ILE A 302 25.02 -10.30 -10.64
C ILE A 302 25.49 -9.01 -11.35
N TYR A 303 24.99 -7.85 -10.91
CA TYR A 303 25.34 -6.50 -11.41
C TYR A 303 24.99 -6.21 -12.88
N GLU A 304 23.98 -6.87 -13.44
CA GLU A 304 23.52 -6.57 -14.81
C GLU A 304 22.88 -5.16 -14.89
N ASP A 305 22.14 -4.76 -13.86
CA ASP A 305 21.40 -3.49 -13.85
C ASP A 305 22.25 -2.29 -13.44
N TYR A 306 22.12 -1.17 -14.16
CA TYR A 306 22.75 0.11 -13.80
C TYR A 306 21.98 0.79 -12.66
N VAL A 307 22.36 0.48 -11.44
CA VAL A 307 21.80 1.07 -10.21
C VAL A 307 22.92 1.80 -9.48
N ALA A 308 22.60 2.95 -8.86
CA ALA A 308 23.50 3.64 -7.94
C ALA A 308 23.66 2.80 -6.66
N ASN A 309 24.50 1.78 -6.73
CA ASN A 309 24.83 0.88 -5.63
C ASN A 309 26.34 0.94 -5.36
N PHE A 310 26.78 0.41 -4.23
CA PHE A 310 28.21 0.39 -3.87
C PHE A 310 29.07 -0.44 -4.85
N CYS A 311 28.44 -1.30 -5.64
CA CYS A 311 29.10 -2.31 -6.45
C CYS A 311 29.32 -1.91 -7.92
N LYS A 312 28.94 -0.68 -8.31
CA LYS A 312 29.21 -0.05 -9.60
C LYS A 312 29.73 1.37 -9.40
#